data_AF-A0A1G7IVV3-F1
#
_entry.id   AF-A0A1G7IVV3-F1
#
_cell.length_a   1.000
_cell.length_b   1.000
_cell.length_c   1.000
_cell.angle_alpha   90.00
_cell.angle_beta   90.00
_cell.angle_gamma   90.00
#
_symmetry.space_group_name_H-M   'P 1'
#
loop_
_entity.id
_entity.type
_entity.pdbx_description
1 polymer ?
#
loop_
_entity_poly.entity_id
_entity_poly.type
_entity_poly.pdbx_seq_one_letter_code
_entity_poly.pdbx_strand_id
1 'polypeptide(L)' 'MTFTSLEQAFEWWIKAIYPILPPSAKVGRYRNAWRDYTFKKGISQKRRRDILSDFGNISEKVVITFKLK' A
#
# COMPACT_ATOMS: atom_id res chain seq x y z
N MET A 1 -2.93 -9.97 -10.13
CA MET A 1 -2.00 -10.21 -9.02
C MET A 1 -2.81 -10.25 -7.74
N THR A 2 -2.50 -11.15 -6.81
CA THR A 2 -3.27 -11.34 -5.57
C THR A 2 -2.35 -11.23 -4.37
N PHE A 3 -2.78 -10.50 -3.35
CA PHE A 3 -2.06 -10.31 -2.10
C PHE A 3 -2.93 -10.80 -0.94
N THR A 4 -2.30 -11.23 0.14
CA THR A 4 -2.99 -11.67 1.36
C THR A 4 -3.39 -10.51 2.27
N SER A 5 -2.83 -9.31 2.04
CA SER A 5 -3.19 -8.09 2.77
C SER A 5 -2.85 -6.82 2.00
N LEU A 6 -3.47 -5.69 2.40
CA LEU A 6 -3.09 -4.36 1.91
C LEU A 6 -1.63 -4.00 2.23
N GLU A 7 -1.07 -4.54 3.30
CA GLU A 7 0.33 -4.31 3.67
C GLU A 7 1.29 -4.95 2.68
N GLN A 8 1.04 -6.21 2.32
CA GLN A 8 1.84 -6.93 1.33
C GLN A 8 1.74 -6.27 -0.05
N ALA A 9 0.54 -5.84 -0.44
CA ALA A 9 0.33 -5.09 -1.68
C ALA A 9 1.11 -3.77 -1.68
N PHE A 10 1.11 -3.05 -0.55
CA PHE A 10 1.82 -1.79 -0.41
C PHE A 10 3.34 -1.98 -0.41
N GLU A 11 3.86 -3.02 0.24
CA GLU A 11 5.27 -3.38 0.19
C GLU A 11 5.74 -3.71 -1.23
N TRP A 12 4.93 -4.45 -1.99
CA TRP A 12 5.19 -4.66 -3.41
C TRP A 12 5.24 -3.34 -4.17
N TRP A 13 4.28 -2.43 -3.95
CA TRP A 13 4.28 -1.12 -4.59
C TRP A 13 5.57 -0.32 -4.28
N ILE A 14 6.02 -0.33 -3.03
CA ILE A 14 7.28 0.32 -2.61
C ILE A 14 8.49 -0.26 -3.34
N LYS A 15 8.53 -1.57 -3.59
CA LYS A 15 9.68 -2.25 -4.18
C LYS A 15 9.66 -2.28 -5.71
N ALA A 16 8.48 -2.37 -6.32
CA ALA A 16 8.32 -2.57 -7.75
C ALA A 16 7.90 -1.30 -8.50
N ILE A 17 7.00 -0.48 -7.91
CA ILE A 17 6.39 0.65 -8.60
C ILE A 17 7.05 1.97 -8.19
N TYR A 18 7.18 2.25 -6.90
CA TYR A 18 7.75 3.51 -6.43
C TYR A 18 9.14 3.84 -7.03
N PRO A 19 10.09 2.90 -7.18
CA PRO A 19 11.41 3.20 -7.73
C PRO A 19 11.38 3.60 -9.21
N ILE A 20 10.40 3.13 -9.98
CA ILE A 20 10.26 3.44 -11.41
C ILE A 20 9.42 4.70 -11.68
N LEU A 21 8.79 5.28 -10.65
CA LEU A 21 8.05 6.53 -10.82
C LEU A 21 8.98 7.68 -11.26
N PRO A 22 8.51 8.55 -12.16
CA PRO A 22 9.28 9.72 -12.56
C PRO A 22 9.51 10.65 -11.36
N PRO A 23 10.62 11.43 -11.33
CA PRO A 23 10.91 12.34 -10.23
C PRO A 23 9.78 13.31 -9.89
N SER A 24 9.05 13.77 -10.90
CA SER A 24 7.87 14.64 -10.76
C SER A 24 6.71 13.99 -10.00
N ALA A 25 6.58 12.66 -10.07
CA ALA A 25 5.58 11.91 -9.30
C ALA A 25 6.09 11.56 -7.89
N LYS A 26 7.41 11.46 -7.66
CA LYS A 26 8.03 11.15 -6.36
C LYS A 26 8.04 12.35 -5.40
N VAL A 27 6.92 13.06 -5.33
CA VAL A 27 6.71 14.21 -4.45
C VAL A 27 5.43 14.04 -3.65
N GLY A 28 5.23 14.90 -2.64
CA GLY A 28 4.00 14.92 -1.85
C GLY A 28 3.63 13.56 -1.26
N ARG A 29 2.44 13.07 -1.60
CA ARG A 29 1.83 11.90 -0.95
C ARG A 29 2.64 10.61 -1.12
N TYR A 30 3.22 10.36 -2.31
CA TYR A 30 3.96 9.14 -2.61
C TYR A 30 5.32 9.14 -1.89
N ARG A 31 6.03 10.27 -1.93
CA ARG A 31 7.29 10.44 -1.18
C ARG A 31 7.08 10.26 0.31
N ASN A 32 6.04 10.89 0.86
CA ASN A 32 5.73 10.78 2.28
C ASN A 32 5.39 9.33 2.64
N ALA A 33 4.64 8.63 1.81
CA ALA A 33 4.27 7.24 2.09
C ALA A 33 5.48 6.30 2.00
N TRP A 34 6.36 6.48 1.02
CA TRP A 34 7.63 5.77 0.98
C TRP A 34 8.47 6.03 2.23
N ARG A 35 8.65 7.29 2.60
CA ARG A 35 9.40 7.68 3.80
C ARG A 35 8.79 7.06 5.07
N ASP A 36 7.49 7.19 5.24
CA ASP A 36 6.81 6.70 6.44
C ASP A 36 6.90 5.17 6.55
N TYR A 37 6.91 4.45 5.42
CA TYR A 37 7.14 3.00 5.37
C TYR A 37 8.60 2.66 5.70
N THR A 38 9.57 3.27 5.01
CA THR A 38 11.01 3.02 5.18
C THR A 38 11.48 3.28 6.61
N PHE A 39 10.99 4.36 7.24
CA PHE A 39 11.35 4.72 8.61
C PHE A 39 10.38 4.18 9.67
N LYS A 40 9.52 3.21 9.31
CA LYS A 40 8.58 2.52 10.22
C LYS A 40 7.70 3.49 11.05
N LYS A 41 7.32 4.64 10.47
CA LYS A 41 6.47 5.66 11.13
C LYS A 41 4.97 5.30 11.14
N GLY A 42 4.62 4.13 10.62
CA GLY A 42 3.24 3.66 10.49
C GLY A 42 2.51 4.32 9.32
N ILE A 43 1.67 3.54 8.63
CA ILE A 43 0.81 4.03 7.54
C ILE A 43 -0.55 3.37 7.72
N SER A 44 -1.60 4.18 7.77
CA SER A 44 -2.97 3.68 7.90
C SER A 44 -3.38 2.82 6.69
N GLN A 45 -4.24 1.84 6.92
CA GLN A 45 -4.77 1.00 5.82
C GLN A 45 -5.47 1.84 4.74
N LYS A 46 -6.25 2.86 5.15
CA LYS A 46 -6.87 3.81 4.22
C LYS A 46 -5.85 4.44 3.29
N ARG A 47 -4.74 4.97 3.82
CA ARG A 47 -3.71 5.61 3.02
C ARG A 47 -2.98 4.63 2.09
N ARG A 48 -2.75 3.38 2.52
CA ARG A 48 -2.20 2.32 1.66
C ARG A 48 -3.13 2.05 0.48
N ARG A 49 -4.43 1.90 0.77
CA ARG A 49 -5.46 1.64 -0.23
C ARG A 49 -5.60 2.79 -1.22
N ASP A 50 -5.64 4.03 -0.75
CA ASP A 50 -5.75 5.21 -1.61
C ASP A 50 -4.58 5.26 -2.60
N ILE A 51 -3.34 5.09 -2.12
CA ILE A 51 -2.15 5.07 -2.97
C ILE A 51 -2.22 3.94 -3.99
N LEU A 52 -2.52 2.72 -3.55
CA LEU A 52 -2.61 1.58 -4.46
C LEU A 52 -3.72 1.77 -5.52
N SER A 53 -4.80 2.46 -5.17
CA SER A 53 -5.95 2.70 -6.07
C SER A 53 -5.58 3.65 -7.22
N ASP A 54 -4.55 4.48 -7.04
CA ASP A 54 -4.03 5.33 -8.11
C ASP A 54 -3.31 4.54 -9.21
N PHE A 55 -2.90 3.30 -8.92
CA PHE A 55 -2.14 2.45 -9.84
C PHE A 55 -2.93 1.24 -10.34
N GLY A 56 -4.15 1.03 -9.85
CA GLY A 56 -5.02 -0.04 -10.31
C GLY A 56 -6.27 -0.24 -9.46
N ASN A 57 -7.19 -1.07 -9.96
CA ASN A 57 -8.39 -1.42 -9.23
C ASN A 57 -8.08 -2.36 -8.06
N ILE A 58 -8.49 -1.96 -6.86
CA ILE A 58 -8.38 -2.79 -5.66
C ILE A 58 -9.74 -3.41 -5.34
N SER A 59 -9.80 -4.74 -5.40
CA SER A 59 -10.91 -5.53 -4.87
C SER A 59 -10.46 -6.22 -3.58
N GLU A 60 -10.86 -5.68 -2.44
CA GLU A 60 -10.55 -6.23 -1.12
C GLU A 60 -11.67 -7.19 -0.67
N LYS A 61 -11.32 -8.41 -0.27
CA LYS A 61 -12.24 -9.35 0.39
C LYS A 61 -11.75 -9.60 1.81
N VAL A 62 -12.51 -9.16 2.81
CA VAL A 62 -12.23 -9.44 4.21
C VAL A 62 -12.86 -10.78 4.57
N VAL A 63 -12.04 -11.73 5.04
CA VAL A 63 -12.52 -13.01 5.56
C VAL A 63 -12.45 -12.97 7.08
N ILE A 64 -13.60 -13.01 7.74
CA ILE A 64 -13.70 -13.04 9.20
C ILE A 64 -14.12 -14.45 9.61
N THR A 65 -13.21 -15.17 10.27
CA THR A 65 -13.51 -16.49 10.85
C THR A 65 -13.69 -16.32 12.35
N PHE A 66 -14.92 -16.48 12.81
CA PHE A 66 -15.26 -16.48 14.23
C PHE A 66 -15.63 -17.90 14.66
N LYS A 67 -15.00 -18.40 15.73
CA LYS A 67 -15.38 -19.67 16.37
C LYS A 67 -15.69 -19.39 17.84
N LEU A 68 -16.88 -19.81 18.27
CA LEU A 68 -17.26 -19.85 19.68
C LEU A 68 -16.47 -20.96 20.38
N LYS A 69 -16.15 -20.74 21.67
CA LYS A 69 -15.57 -21.77 22.54
C LYS A 69 -16.57 -22.88 22.82
#